data_AF-A0A418GK09-F1
#
_entry.id   AF-A0A418GK09-F1
#
_cell.length_a   1.000
_cell.length_b   1.000
_cell.length_c   1.000
_cell.angle_alpha   90.00
_cell.angle_beta   90.00
_cell.angle_gamma   90.00
#
_symmetry.space_group_name_H-M   'P 1'
#
loop_
_entity.id
_entity.type
_entity.pdbx_description
1 polymer ?
#
loop_
_entity_poly.entity_id
_entity_poly.type
_entity_poly.pdbx_seq_one_letter_code
_entity_poly.pdbx_strand_id
1 'polypeptide(L)' 'AECCADHIHMLVEIPPKMSVSGFMGYLKGKSSLMPYEQFGDLKFKYRNREFWCRGYYVDTVGKNTAKIQDYIKHQL' A
#
# COMPACT_ATOMS: atom_id res chain seq x y z
N ALA A 1 7.97 2.81 -4.63
CA ALA A 1 6.57 3.06 -4.24
C ALA A 1 6.31 4.53 -4.46
N GLU A 2 5.14 4.87 -4.97
CA GLU A 2 4.69 6.25 -5.19
C GLU A 2 3.52 6.51 -4.23
N CYS A 3 3.60 7.61 -3.48
CA CYS A 3 2.53 8.03 -2.56
C CYS A 3 1.73 9.16 -3.20
N CYS A 4 0.49 8.87 -3.59
CA CYS A 4 -0.46 9.86 -4.06
C CYS A 4 -1.29 10.40 -2.88
N ALA A 5 -2.14 11.40 -3.14
CA ALA A 5 -2.91 12.05 -2.07
C ALA A 5 -3.87 11.11 -1.33
N ASP A 6 -4.43 10.11 -2.01
CA ASP A 6 -5.47 9.20 -1.50
C ASP A 6 -5.17 7.71 -1.71
N HIS A 7 -4.07 7.35 -2.38
CA HIS A 7 -3.65 5.97 -2.63
C HIS A 7 -2.13 5.83 -2.77
N ILE A 8 -1.62 4.60 -2.71
CA ILE A 8 -0.19 4.29 -2.88
C ILE A 8 -0.03 3.22 -3.97
N HIS A 9 0.91 3.46 -4.89
CA HIS A 9 1.35 2.47 -5.87
C HIS A 9 2.66 1.81 -5.43
N MET A 10 2.71 0.49 -5.46
CA MET A 10 3.89 -0.27 -5.05
C MET A 10 4.22 -1.34 -6.08
N LEU A 11 5.51 -1.44 -6.42
CA LEU A 11 6.07 -2.58 -7.13
C LEU A 11 6.84 -3.41 -6.10
N VAL A 12 6.39 -4.64 -5.85
CA VAL A 12 6.94 -5.52 -4.81
C VAL A 12 7.17 -6.92 -5.36
N GLU A 13 8.24 -7.55 -4.89
CA GLU A 13 8.50 -8.97 -5.12
C GLU A 13 8.02 -9.78 -3.91
N ILE A 14 7.10 -10.72 -4.14
CA ILE A 14 6.51 -11.55 -3.08
C ILE A 14 6.94 -13.00 -3.32
N PRO A 15 7.57 -13.69 -2.34
CA PRO A 15 7.91 -15.10 -2.49
C PRO A 15 6.67 -15.95 -2.78
N PRO A 16 6.74 -16.95 -3.68
CA PRO A 16 5.57 -17.71 -4.12
C PRO A 16 4.91 -18.54 -3.00
N LYS A 17 5.65 -18.82 -1.92
CA LYS A 17 5.13 -19.48 -0.71
C LYS A 17 4.19 -18.58 0.12
N MET A 18 4.20 -17.28 -0.12
CA MET A 18 3.38 -16.30 0.58
C MET A 18 2.22 -15.90 -0.32
N SER A 19 0.99 -15.95 0.21
CA SER A 19 -0.15 -15.44 -0.54
C SER A 19 -0.10 -13.92 -0.63
N VAL A 20 -0.48 -13.38 -1.79
CA VAL A 20 -0.63 -11.93 -2.00
C VAL A 20 -1.57 -11.33 -0.96
N SER A 21 -2.68 -12.01 -0.65
CA SER A 21 -3.64 -11.57 0.35
C SER A 21 -3.06 -11.53 1.76
N GLY A 22 -2.22 -12.50 2.13
CA GLY A 22 -1.53 -12.52 3.42
C GLY A 22 -0.52 -11.38 3.53
N PHE A 23 0.27 -11.15 2.48
CA PHE A 23 1.19 -10.02 2.39
C PHE A 23 0.45 -8.67 2.53
N MET A 24 -0.62 -8.47 1.76
CA MET A 24 -1.42 -7.25 1.80
C MET A 24 -2.14 -7.04 3.14
N GLY A 25 -2.62 -8.12 3.77
CA GLY A 25 -3.21 -8.08 5.11
C GLY A 25 -2.21 -7.60 6.16
N TYR A 26 -0.99 -8.14 6.13
CA TYR A 26 0.09 -7.69 7.01
C TYR A 26 0.46 -6.23 6.75
N LEU A 27 0.69 -5.88 5.47
CA LEU A 27 1.17 -4.57 5.08
C LEU A 27 0.17 -3.47 5.45
N LYS A 28 -1.10 -3.63 5.05
CA LYS A 28 -2.17 -2.67 5.39
C LYS A 28 -2.45 -2.63 6.89
N GLY A 29 -2.40 -3.78 7.57
CA GLY A 29 -2.62 -3.87 9.02
C GLY A 29 -1.55 -3.09 9.80
N LYS A 30 -0.27 -3.34 9.52
CA LYS A 30 0.84 -2.64 10.20
C LYS A 30 0.88 -1.16 9.87
N SER A 31 0.80 -0.81 8.59
CA SER A 31 0.85 0.59 8.15
C SER A 31 -0.37 1.42 8.61
N SER A 32 -1.51 0.80 8.94
CA SER A 32 -2.64 1.55 9.51
C SER A 32 -2.34 2.13 10.88
N LEU A 33 -1.43 1.52 11.66
CA LEU A 33 -1.14 1.95 13.03
C LEU A 33 -0.07 3.04 13.10
N MET A 34 0.93 2.97 12.21
CA MET A 34 2.11 3.84 12.26
C MET A 34 1.77 5.34 12.19
N PRO A 35 0.84 5.82 11.34
CA PRO A 35 0.47 7.24 11.31
C PRO A 35 -0.16 7.72 12.62
N TYR A 36 -0.94 6.87 13.30
CA TYR A 36 -1.53 7.24 14.60
C TYR A 36 -0.49 7.28 15.72
N GLU A 37 0.58 6.49 15.62
CA GLU A 37 1.69 6.54 16.56
C GLU A 37 2.56 7.79 16.33
N GLN A 38 2.81 8.14 15.07
CA GLN A 38 3.67 9.26 14.68
C GLN A 38 2.97 10.62 14.74
N PHE A 39 1.68 10.69 14.39
CA PHE A 39 0.90 11.93 14.32
C PHE A 39 -0.33 11.82 15.20
N GLY A 40 -0.20 12.25 16.46
CA GLY A 40 -1.27 12.16 17.47
C GLY A 40 -2.59 12.81 17.04
N ASP A 41 -2.53 13.86 16.23
CA ASP A 41 -3.71 14.59 15.74
C ASP A 41 -4.59 13.75 14.80
N LEU A 42 -4.01 12.80 14.06
CA LEU A 42 -4.76 11.89 13.18
C LEU A 42 -5.71 10.99 13.97
N LYS A 43 -5.43 10.71 15.25
CA LYS A 43 -6.32 9.92 16.12
C LYS A 43 -7.69 10.56 16.27
N PHE A 44 -7.75 11.90 16.24
CA PHE A 44 -9.00 12.65 16.40
C PHE A 44 -9.77 12.78 15.08
N LYS A 45 -9.07 12.84 13.95
CA LYS A 45 -9.65 12.94 12.60
C LYS A 45 -10.26 11.61 12.13
N TYR A 46 -9.60 10.48 12.42
CA TYR A 46 -10.03 9.15 11.99
C TYR A 46 -10.35 8.26 13.20
N ARG A 47 -11.46 8.58 13.89
CA ARG A 47 -11.86 7.96 15.17
C ARG A 47 -12.03 6.44 15.13
N ASN A 48 -12.39 5.87 13.97
CA ASN A 48 -12.51 4.42 13.77
C ASN A 48 -11.17 3.73 13.47
N ARG A 49 -10.06 4.49 13.40
CA ARG A 49 -8.72 4.01 13.06
C ARG A 49 -8.62 3.28 11.71
N GLU A 50 -9.59 3.49 10.83
CA GLU A 50 -9.59 2.98 9.46
C GLU A 50 -8.76 3.93 8.58
N PHE A 51 -7.52 3.55 8.29
CA PHE A 51 -6.64 4.31 7.40
C PHE A 51 -6.80 3.89 5.94
N TRP A 52 -6.88 2.59 5.68
CA TRP A 52 -7.05 2.03 4.34
C TRP A 52 -8.51 1.68 4.04
N CYS A 53 -8.90 1.77 2.77
CA CYS A 53 -10.12 1.12 2.29
C CYS A 53 -10.02 -0.41 2.44
N ARG A 54 -11.15 -1.13 2.42
CA ARG A 54 -11.14 -2.60 2.56
C ARG A 54 -10.41 -3.30 1.39
N GLY A 55 -10.61 -2.81 0.17
CA GLY A 55 -10.05 -3.39 -1.05
C GLY A 55 -8.57 -3.04 -1.31
N TYR A 56 -7.99 -3.71 -2.28
CA TYR A 56 -6.70 -3.35 -2.90
C TYR A 56 -6.70 -3.87 -4.33
N TYR A 57 -5.93 -3.22 -5.20
CA TYR A 57 -5.66 -3.69 -6.56
C TYR A 57 -4.31 -4.38 -6.59
N VAL A 58 -4.22 -5.47 -7.35
CA VAL A 58 -2.97 -6.18 -7.60
C VAL A 58 -2.96 -6.72 -9.02
N ASP A 59 -1.83 -6.56 -9.69
CA ASP A 59 -1.55 -7.17 -10.98
C ASP A 59 -0.15 -7.78 -10.98
N THR A 60 0.01 -8.87 -11.73
CA THR A 60 1.29 -9.56 -11.85
C THR A 60 2.13 -8.92 -12.94
N VAL A 61 3.30 -8.45 -12.54
CA VAL A 61 4.24 -7.80 -13.45
C VAL A 61 5.13 -8.88 -14.08
N GLY A 62 4.80 -9.29 -15.30
CA GLY A 62 5.65 -10.20 -16.09
C GLY A 62 6.89 -9.50 -16.66
N LYS A 63 7.24 -9.79 -17.92
CA LYS A 63 8.45 -9.27 -18.60
C LYS A 63 8.54 -7.72 -18.74
N ASN A 64 7.50 -6.98 -18.39
CA ASN A 64 7.41 -5.53 -18.58
C ASN A 64 7.74 -4.71 -17.31
N THR A 65 8.56 -5.25 -16.40
CA THR A 65 8.88 -4.62 -15.11
C THR A 65 9.37 -3.18 -15.25
N ALA A 66 10.22 -2.89 -16.23
CA ALA A 66 10.74 -1.54 -16.45
C ALA A 66 9.65 -0.52 -16.80
N LYS A 67 8.68 -0.91 -17.65
CA LYS A 67 7.56 -0.03 -18.03
C LYS A 67 6.63 0.23 -16.86
N ILE A 68 6.34 -0.78 -16.05
CA ILE A 68 5.49 -0.62 -14.87
C ILE A 68 6.19 0.22 -13.79
N GLN A 69 7.49 0.03 -13.59
CA GLN A 69 8.26 0.87 -12.70
C GLN A 69 8.25 2.34 -13.13
N ASP A 70 8.39 2.59 -14.43
CA ASP A 70 8.32 3.95 -14.98
C ASP A 70 6.92 4.55 -14.83
N TYR A 71 5.86 3.79 -15.11
CA TYR A 71 4.48 4.20 -14.87
C TYR A 71 4.25 4.59 -13.40
N ILE A 72 4.70 3.75 -12.45
CA ILE A 72 4.53 4.01 -11.02
C ILE A 72 5.23 5.29 -10.60
N LYS A 73 6.43 5.59 -11.14
CA LYS A 73 7.20 6.80 -10.84
C LYS A 73 6.58 8.11 -11.34
N HIS A 74 5.60 8.01 -12.23
CA HIS A 74 4.94 9.15 -12.86
C HIS A 74 3.42 9.12 -12.57
N GLN A 75 3.02 8.62 -11.39
CA GLN A 75 1.62 8.56 -10.97
C GLN A 75 1.11 9.85 -10.33
N LEU A 76 1.92 10.91 -10.33
CA LEU A 76 1.59 12.27 -9.89
C LEU A 76 0.93 13.11 -10.98
#